data_AF-A0A068LD03-F1
#
_entry.id   AF-A0A068LD03-F1
#
_cell.length_a   1.000
_cell.length_b   1.000
_cell.length_c   1.000
_cell.angle_alpha   90.00
_cell.angle_beta   90.00
_cell.angle_gamma   90.00
#
_symmetry.space_group_name_H-M   'P 1'
#
loop_
_entity.id
_entity.type
_entity.pdbx_description
1 polymer ?
#
loop_
_entity_poly.entity_id
_entity_poly.type
_entity_poly.pdbx_seq_one_letter_code
_entity_poly.pdbx_strand_id
1 'polypeptide(L)'
;MELLPYFLFCLVFLYFIAIIVNLVMLYKILKSEGMDIGFFEYLFTHRSMELKFYKMLFGIQKISNKFYLKILRINFTVAMIILILGFSVALYSRYLA
;
A
#
# COMPACT_ATOMS: atom_id res chain seq x y z
N MET A 1 -29.23 8.87 3.28
CA MET A 1 -28.05 9.03 2.40
C MET A 1 -26.93 9.88 3.01
N GLU A 2 -27.08 10.46 4.21
CA GLU A 2 -26.09 11.43 4.76
C GLU A 2 -24.81 10.80 5.34
N LEU A 3 -24.83 9.51 5.71
CA LEU A 3 -23.66 8.81 6.29
C LEU A 3 -22.63 8.33 5.25
N LEU A 4 -23.06 8.18 4.00
CA LEU A 4 -22.24 7.70 2.90
C LEU A 4 -20.94 8.51 2.68
N PRO A 5 -20.95 9.86 2.63
CA PRO A 5 -19.73 10.65 2.47
C PRO A 5 -18.74 10.45 3.63
N TYR A 6 -19.23 10.33 4.86
CA TYR A 6 -18.38 10.09 6.03
C TYR A 6 -17.76 8.68 6.01
N PHE A 7 -18.52 7.68 5.55
CA PHE A 7 -18.02 6.33 5.37
C PHE A 7 -16.93 6.26 4.28
N LEU A 8 -17.15 6.91 3.13
CA LEU A 8 -16.14 7.03 2.06
C LEU A 8 -14.89 7.77 2.55
N PHE A 9 -15.05 8.86 3.30
CA PHE A 9 -13.94 9.57 3.90
C PHE A 9 -13.11 8.67 4.83
N CYS A 10 -13.78 7.88 5.68
CA CYS A 10 -13.12 6.91 6.56
C CYS A 10 -12.35 5.85 5.76
N LEU A 11 -12.94 5.30 4.69
CA LEU A 11 -12.25 4.33 3.82
C LEU A 11 -11.01 4.94 3.16
N VAL A 12 -11.12 6.16 2.62
CA VAL A 12 -9.99 6.88 2.02
C VAL A 12 -8.89 7.11 3.06
N PHE A 13 -9.25 7.53 4.27
CA PHE A 13 -8.31 7.74 5.36
C PHE A 13 -7.58 6.46 5.77
N LEU A 14 -8.32 5.35 5.96
CA LEU A 14 -7.73 4.03 6.26
C LEU A 14 -6.82 3.54 5.13
N TYR A 15 -7.21 3.80 3.87
CA TYR A 15 -6.39 3.47 2.71
C TYR A 15 -5.06 4.24 2.72
N PHE A 16 -5.08 5.53 3.05
CA PHE A 16 -3.86 6.34 3.20
C PHE A 16 -2.94 5.79 4.29
N ILE A 17 -3.49 5.41 5.45
CA ILE A 17 -2.71 4.77 6.52
C ILE A 17 -2.06 3.48 6.01
N ALA A 18 -2.82 2.64 5.30
CA ALA A 18 -2.31 1.38 4.76
C ALA A 18 -1.17 1.60 3.75
N ILE A 19 -1.27 2.64 2.90
CA ILE A 19 -0.18 3.03 1.99
C ILE A 19 1.09 3.41 2.76
N ILE A 20 0.97 4.26 3.80
CA ILE A 20 2.12 4.69 4.60
C ILE A 20 2.80 3.48 5.26
N VAL A 21 2.02 2.57 5.85
CA VAL A 21 2.56 1.36 6.48
C VAL A 21 3.27 0.49 5.43
N ASN A 22 2.68 0.27 4.25
CA ASN A 22 3.34 -0.47 3.17
C ASN A 22 4.67 0.15 2.77
N LEU A 23 4.71 1.48 2.66
CA LEU A 23 5.91 2.22 2.30
C LEU A 23 7.02 2.10 3.35
N VAL A 24 6.68 2.21 4.63
CA VAL A 24 7.63 2.02 5.74
C VAL A 24 8.18 0.60 5.76
N MET A 25 7.31 -0.40 5.56
CA MET A 25 7.71 -1.81 5.56
C MET A 25 8.62 -2.15 4.38
N LEU A 26 8.32 -1.60 3.21
CA LEU A 26 9.13 -1.72 2.02
C LEU A 26 10.52 -1.10 2.20
N TYR A 27 10.59 0.11 2.78
CA TYR A 27 11.86 0.74 3.10
C TYR A 27 12.70 -0.13 4.05
N LYS A 28 12.08 -0.67 5.12
CA LYS A 28 12.78 -1.56 6.06
C LYS A 28 13.32 -2.82 5.38
N ILE A 29 12.57 -3.41 4.45
CA ILE A 29 13.03 -4.56 3.66
C ILE A 29 14.22 -4.17 2.80
N LEU A 30 14.12 -3.10 2.03
CA LEU A 30 15.20 -2.65 1.15
C LEU A 30 16.48 -2.28 1.92
N LYS A 31 16.33 -1.61 3.07
CA LYS A 31 17.45 -1.31 3.96
C LYS A 31 18.10 -2.59 4.49
N SER A 32 17.31 -3.62 4.79
CA SER A 32 17.84 -4.93 5.17
C SER A 32 18.51 -5.71 4.02
N GLU A 33 18.22 -5.34 2.77
CA GLU A 33 18.87 -5.89 1.56
C GLU A 33 20.12 -5.12 1.12
N GLY A 34 20.58 -4.13 1.91
CA GLY A 34 21.80 -3.37 1.62
C GLY A 34 21.59 -2.08 0.83
N MET A 35 20.36 -1.55 0.82
CA MET A 35 20.09 -0.24 0.23
C MET A 35 20.67 0.90 1.10
N ASP A 36 21.57 1.69 0.52
CA ASP A 36 22.38 2.69 1.22
C ASP A 36 21.82 4.14 1.13
N ILE A 37 20.53 4.29 0.83
CA ILE A 37 19.85 5.59 0.72
C ILE A 37 18.96 5.90 1.93
N GLY A 38 18.79 7.19 2.21
CA GLY A 38 17.91 7.68 3.28
C GLY A 38 16.42 7.46 2.99
N PHE A 39 15.56 7.52 4.02
CA PHE A 39 14.11 7.34 3.86
C PHE A 39 13.45 8.45 3.01
N PHE A 40 13.90 9.70 3.16
CA PHE A 40 13.40 10.81 2.35
C PHE A 40 13.84 10.70 0.89
N GLU A 41 15.10 10.36 0.66
CA GLU A 41 15.63 10.12 -0.68
C GLU A 41 14.93 8.94 -1.36
N TYR A 42 14.59 7.92 -0.57
CA TYR A 42 13.75 6.81 -0.97
C TYR A 42 12.33 7.26 -1.39
N LEU A 43 11.69 8.17 -0.67
CA LEU A 43 10.38 8.72 -1.04
C LEU A 43 10.37 9.45 -2.39
N PHE A 44 11.45 10.17 -2.72
CA PHE A 44 11.54 10.96 -3.95
C PHE A 44 12.03 10.17 -5.18
N THR A 45 12.56 8.97 -4.99
CA THR A 45 13.08 8.12 -6.08
C THR A 45 11.98 7.21 -6.65
N HIS A 46 10.99 7.80 -7.33
CA HIS A 46 9.69 7.14 -7.57
C HIS A 46 9.72 5.96 -8.56
N ARG A 47 10.41 6.08 -9.69
CA ARG A 47 10.14 5.22 -10.86
C ARG A 47 10.77 3.83 -10.83
N SER A 48 11.98 3.68 -10.29
CA SER A 48 12.65 2.37 -10.22
C SER A 48 12.15 1.53 -9.03
N MET A 49 11.55 2.19 -8.04
CA MET A 49 11.10 1.57 -6.79
C MET A 49 9.75 0.88 -6.90
N GLU A 50 8.85 1.39 -7.74
CA GLU A 50 7.57 0.72 -8.05
C GLU A 50 7.81 -0.70 -8.60
N LEU A 51 8.77 -0.85 -9.53
CA LEU A 51 9.11 -2.17 -10.09
C LEU A 51 9.75 -3.10 -9.06
N LYS A 52 10.60 -2.58 -8.16
CA LYS A 52 11.17 -3.38 -7.07
C LYS A 52 10.09 -3.81 -6.08
N PHE A 53 9.13 -2.94 -5.77
CA PHE A 53 8.00 -3.27 -4.91
C PHE A 53 7.18 -4.44 -5.43
N TYR A 54 6.79 -4.41 -6.71
CA TYR A 54 6.06 -5.52 -7.31
C TYR A 54 6.88 -6.81 -7.34
N LYS A 55 8.17 -6.73 -7.68
CA LYS A 55 9.07 -7.90 -7.65
C LYS A 55 9.17 -8.52 -6.25
N MET A 56 9.18 -7.70 -5.20
CA MET A 56 9.17 -8.18 -3.81
C MET A 56 7.83 -8.80 -3.41
N LEU A 57 6.71 -8.12 -3.70
CA LEU A 57 5.36 -8.62 -3.40
C LEU A 57 5.12 -9.99 -4.03
N PHE A 58 5.44 -10.15 -5.31
CA PHE A 58 5.26 -11.40 -6.05
C PHE A 58 6.38 -12.44 -5.86
N GLY A 59 7.39 -12.13 -5.04
CA GLY A 59 8.47 -13.08 -4.71
C GLY A 59 9.44 -13.37 -5.85
N ILE A 60 9.50 -12.50 -6.86
CA ILE A 60 10.49 -12.56 -7.95
C ILE A 60 11.88 -12.26 -7.40
N GLN A 61 11.97 -11.41 -6.38
CA GLN A 61 13.22 -11.07 -5.68
C GLN A 61 13.35 -11.89 -4.39
N LYS A 62 14.54 -12.46 -4.15
CA LYS A 62 14.84 -13.18 -2.89
C LYS A 62 15.05 -12.17 -1.76
N ILE A 63 14.13 -12.16 -0.82
CA ILE A 63 14.16 -11.30 0.36
C ILE A 63 14.64 -12.10 1.56
N SER A 64 15.66 -11.60 2.26
CA SER A 64 16.18 -12.26 3.47
C SER A 64 15.14 -12.24 4.60
N ASN A 65 14.43 -11.12 4.72
CA ASN A 65 13.52 -10.86 5.83
C ASN A 65 12.06 -11.26 5.53
N LYS A 66 11.77 -12.55 5.73
CA LYS A 66 10.44 -13.14 5.49
C LYS A 66 9.33 -12.58 6.38
N PHE A 67 9.64 -12.07 7.57
CA PHE A 67 8.64 -11.54 8.50
C PHE A 67 8.06 -10.21 8.00
N TYR A 68 8.93 -9.27 7.62
CA TYR A 68 8.49 -7.98 7.06
C TYR A 68 7.76 -8.17 5.74
N LEU A 69 8.18 -9.13 4.92
CA LEU A 69 7.47 -9.48 3.68
C LEU A 69 6.05 -10.00 3.93
N LYS A 70 5.84 -10.83 4.96
CA LYS A 70 4.49 -11.30 5.32
C LYS A 70 3.59 -10.14 5.72
N ILE A 71 4.07 -9.25 6.59
CA ILE A 71 3.29 -8.07 7.02
C ILE A 71 3.00 -7.16 5.82
N LEU A 72 3.99 -6.92 4.95
CA LEU A 72 3.81 -6.12 3.74
C LEU A 72 2.71 -6.70 2.84
N ARG A 73 2.71 -8.01 2.61
CA ARG A 73 1.68 -8.68 1.80
C ARG A 73 0.30 -8.58 2.43
N ILE A 74 0.17 -8.82 3.73
CA ILE A 74 -1.11 -8.73 4.45
C ILE A 74 -1.65 -7.29 4.36
N ASN A 75 -0.83 -6.30 4.68
CA ASN A 75 -1.25 -4.90 4.68
C ASN A 75 -1.54 -4.40 3.26
N PHE A 76 -0.84 -4.90 2.24
CA PHE A 76 -1.19 -4.68 0.83
C PHE A 76 -2.54 -5.31 0.47
N THR A 77 -2.82 -6.55 0.88
CA THR A 77 -4.13 -7.17 0.66
C THR A 77 -5.26 -6.39 1.33
N VAL A 78 -5.05 -5.90 2.56
CA VAL A 78 -6.02 -5.05 3.25
C VAL A 78 -6.25 -3.74 2.50
N ALA A 79 -5.19 -3.08 2.02
CA ALA A 79 -5.31 -1.88 1.20
C ALA A 79 -6.12 -2.12 -0.08
N MET A 80 -5.90 -3.26 -0.76
CA MET A 80 -6.65 -3.63 -1.96
C MET A 80 -8.13 -3.88 -1.66
N ILE A 81 -8.46 -4.52 -0.53
CA ILE A 81 -9.85 -4.72 -0.10
C ILE A 81 -10.53 -3.37 0.14
N ILE A 82 -9.87 -2.45 0.86
CA ILE A 82 -10.41 -1.10 1.13
C ILE A 82 -10.64 -0.35 -0.19
N LEU A 83 -9.72 -0.45 -1.14
CA LEU A 83 -9.82 0.21 -2.43
C LEU A 83 -10.97 -0.34 -3.28
N ILE A 84 -11.12 -1.68 -3.35
CA ILE A 84 -12.23 -2.33 -4.05
C ILE A 84 -13.56 -1.91 -3.42
N LEU A 85 -13.66 -1.97 -2.10
CA LEU A 85 -14.87 -1.60 -1.37
C LEU A 85 -15.25 -0.12 -1.62
N GLY A 86 -14.28 0.79 -1.50
CA GLY A 86 -14.47 2.21 -1.77
C GLY A 86 -14.91 2.47 -3.21
N PHE A 87 -14.29 1.79 -4.19
CA PHE A 87 -14.66 1.90 -5.59
C PHE A 87 -16.07 1.38 -5.87
N SER A 88 -16.42 0.21 -5.33
CA SER A 88 -17.78 -0.37 -5.46
C SER A 88 -18.84 0.56 -4.89
N VAL A 89 -18.60 1.15 -3.72
CA VAL A 89 -19.53 2.10 -3.08
C VAL A 89 -19.65 3.39 -3.90
N ALA A 90 -18.53 3.93 -4.39
CA ALA A 90 -18.53 5.12 -5.22
C ALA A 90 -19.28 4.88 -6.55
N LEU A 91 -19.08 3.71 -7.17
CA LEU A 91 -19.74 3.34 -8.43
C LEU A 91 -21.25 3.15 -8.22
N TYR A 92 -21.65 2.41 -7.18
CA TYR A 92 -23.05 2.22 -6.81
C TYR A 92 -23.77 3.55 -6.55
N SER A 93 -23.10 4.48 -5.87
CA SER A 93 -23.65 5.81 -5.57
C SER A 93 -23.88 6.65 -6.82
N ARG A 94 -23.07 6.48 -7.87
CA ARG A 94 -23.29 7.14 -9.18
C ARG A 94 -24.42 6.50 -9.99
N TYR A 95 -24.67 5.20 -9.82
CA TYR A 95 -25.74 4.50 -10.53
C TYR A 95 -27.13 4.79 -9.95
N LEU A 96 -27.22 5.16 -8.67
CA LEU A 96 -28.47 5.48 -7.96
C LEU A 96 -28.79 6.98 -7.89
N ALA A 97 -27.84 7.83 -8.27
CA ALA A 97 -28.00 9.29 -8.37
C ALA A 97 -28.47 9.68 -9.78
#